data_AF-A0A9D0LJW7-F1
#
_entry.id   AF-A0A9D0LJW7-F1
#
_cell.length_a   1.000
_cell.length_b   1.000
_cell.length_c   1.000
_cell.angle_alpha   90.00
_cell.angle_beta   90.00
_cell.angle_gamma   90.00
#
_symmetry.space_group_name_H-M   'P 1'
#
loop_
_entity.id
_entity.type
_entity.pdbx_description
1 polymer ?
#
loop_
_entity_poly.entity_id
_entity_poly.type
_entity_poly.pdbx_seq_one_letter_code
_entity_poly.pdbx_strand_id
1 'polypeptide(L)'
;MTRPLYFLHIPKTAGSSIQYYLEQRFAIDEVCPAQFQSELIRIPQRTLRRYRLFAGHFWGLERILGLPTDVLVFLREPVARLISNYRHILSHPEHRLHRWARSCSIEELARHPDLRNRQTRQLAAHHRHYR
;
A
#
# COMPACT_ATOMS: atom_id res chain seq x y z
N MET A 1 24.23 4.38 -9.78
CA MET A 1 23.36 3.36 -9.14
C MET A 1 21.91 3.74 -9.40
N THR A 2 21.09 2.83 -9.92
CA THR A 2 19.64 3.08 -10.13
C THR A 2 18.92 3.05 -8.79
N ARG A 3 18.05 4.02 -8.52
CA ARG A 3 17.19 4.03 -7.33
C ARG A 3 16.24 2.81 -7.37
N PRO A 4 15.94 2.17 -6.23
CA PRO A 4 14.92 1.14 -6.19
C PRO A 4 13.54 1.77 -6.42
N LEU A 5 12.68 1.02 -7.10
CA LEU A 5 11.28 1.37 -7.32
C LEU A 5 10.47 0.98 -6.08
N TYR A 6 9.75 1.96 -5.52
CA TYR A 6 8.76 1.74 -4.48
C TYR A 6 7.35 1.90 -5.03
N PHE A 7 6.62 0.79 -5.13
CA PHE A 7 5.19 0.81 -5.36
C PHE A 7 4.43 1.01 -4.05
N LEU A 8 4.00 2.25 -3.79
CA LEU A 8 3.17 2.61 -2.65
C LEU A 8 1.75 2.05 -2.84
N HIS A 9 1.50 0.87 -2.30
CA HIS A 9 0.23 0.18 -2.51
C HIS A 9 -0.92 0.83 -1.70
N ILE A 10 -1.91 1.36 -2.43
CA ILE A 10 -3.16 1.88 -1.86
C ILE A 10 -4.29 0.89 -2.16
N PRO A 11 -5.06 0.41 -1.16
CA PRO A 11 -6.11 -0.56 -1.41
C PRO A 11 -7.19 -0.05 -2.38
N LYS A 12 -7.60 -0.96 -3.28
CA LYS A 12 -8.69 -0.81 -4.26
C LYS A 12 -8.40 0.16 -5.42
N THR A 13 -7.12 0.32 -5.76
CA THR A 13 -6.64 1.09 -6.93
C THR A 13 -6.02 0.21 -8.03
N ALA A 14 -6.51 -1.03 -8.17
CA ALA A 14 -5.95 -2.08 -9.05
C ALA A 14 -4.50 -2.50 -8.71
N GLY A 15 -4.06 -2.22 -7.49
CA GLY A 15 -2.65 -2.41 -7.14
C GLY A 15 -2.16 -3.85 -7.14
N SER A 16 -3.00 -4.87 -6.93
CA SER A 16 -2.56 -6.27 -7.05
C SER A 16 -2.14 -6.62 -8.49
N SER A 17 -2.88 -6.13 -9.48
CA SER A 17 -2.54 -6.32 -10.90
C SER A 17 -1.25 -5.56 -11.26
N ILE A 18 -1.08 -4.33 -10.75
CA ILE A 18 0.13 -3.55 -10.96
C ILE A 18 1.34 -4.20 -10.28
N GLN A 19 1.19 -4.69 -9.05
CA GLN A 19 2.25 -5.38 -8.33
C GLN A 19 2.69 -6.63 -9.11
N TYR A 20 1.75 -7.47 -9.52
CA TYR A 20 2.05 -8.63 -10.36
C TYR A 20 2.79 -8.22 -11.64
N TYR A 21 2.30 -7.19 -12.34
CA TYR A 21 2.96 -6.66 -13.53
C TYR A 21 4.39 -6.21 -13.26
N LEU A 22 4.63 -5.48 -12.15
CA LEU A 22 5.96 -5.01 -11.79
C LEU A 22 6.89 -6.17 -11.44
N GLU A 23 6.45 -7.13 -10.62
CA GLU A 23 7.26 -8.28 -10.20
C GLU A 23 7.80 -9.09 -11.40
N GLN A 24 7.04 -9.19 -12.50
CA GLN A 24 7.49 -9.85 -13.74
C GLN A 24 8.63 -9.12 -14.49
N ARG A 25 9.02 -7.91 -14.06
CA ARG A 25 10.04 -7.06 -14.71
C ARG A 25 11.35 -6.96 -13.92
N PHE A 26 11.41 -7.63 -12.77
CA PHE A 26 12.60 -7.70 -11.93
C PHE A 26 13.02 -9.16 -11.78
N ALA A 27 14.30 -9.40 -11.49
CA ALA A 27 14.72 -10.73 -11.08
C ALA A 27 14.07 -11.07 -9.72
N ILE A 28 13.78 -12.34 -9.48
CA ILE A 28 13.11 -12.78 -8.25
C ILE A 28 13.86 -12.36 -6.98
N ASP A 29 15.19 -12.33 -7.01
CA ASP A 29 16.05 -11.91 -5.91
C ASP A 29 16.22 -10.39 -5.79
N GLU A 30 15.72 -9.63 -6.78
CA GLU A 30 15.60 -8.17 -6.73
C GLU A 30 14.23 -7.71 -6.17
N VAL A 31 13.28 -8.61 -5.95
CA VAL A 31 11.97 -8.30 -5.37
C VAL A 31 11.99 -8.48 -3.85
N CYS A 32 11.66 -7.42 -3.11
CA CYS A 32 11.50 -7.52 -1.67
C CYS A 32 10.26 -8.36 -1.32
N PRO A 33 10.39 -9.42 -0.49
CA PRO A 33 9.28 -10.31 -0.18
C PRO A 33 8.30 -9.75 0.87
N ALA A 34 8.68 -8.68 1.57
CA ALA A 34 7.79 -8.05 2.54
C ALA A 34 6.59 -7.41 1.84
N GLN A 35 5.41 -7.52 2.45
CA GLN A 35 4.17 -6.83 2.06
C GLN A 35 3.79 -5.78 3.10
N PHE A 36 4.19 -5.98 4.37
CA PHE A 36 3.88 -5.10 5.49
C PHE A 36 5.13 -4.59 6.20
N GLN A 37 4.99 -3.41 6.83
CA GLN A 37 6.06 -2.79 7.61
C GLN A 37 6.69 -3.74 8.65
N SER A 38 5.89 -4.57 9.32
CA SER A 38 6.34 -5.54 10.33
C SER A 38 7.25 -6.63 9.78
N GLU A 39 7.12 -6.96 8.50
CA GLU A 39 7.97 -7.94 7.81
C GLU A 39 9.25 -7.25 7.34
N LEU A 40 9.12 -6.05 6.77
CA LEU A 40 10.24 -5.27 6.25
C LEU A 40 11.32 -5.03 7.32
N ILE A 41 10.92 -4.65 8.53
CA ILE A 41 11.86 -4.36 9.64
C ILE A 41 12.60 -5.60 10.16
N ARG A 42 12.16 -6.80 9.81
CA ARG A 42 12.82 -8.06 10.19
C ARG A 42 13.91 -8.45 9.19
N ILE A 43 13.96 -7.81 8.02
CA ILE A 43 14.97 -8.08 6.99
C ILE A 43 16.24 -7.30 7.33
N PRO A 44 17.42 -7.94 7.38
CA PRO A 44 18.68 -7.24 7.63
C PRO A 44 18.96 -6.15 6.59
N GLN A 45 19.51 -5.01 7.03
CA GLN A 45 19.81 -3.86 6.15
C GLN A 45 20.64 -4.25 4.91
N ARG A 46 21.64 -5.11 5.08
CA ARG A 46 22.47 -5.61 3.98
C ARG A 46 21.67 -6.36 2.91
N THR A 47 20.60 -7.05 3.31
CA THR A 47 19.71 -7.77 2.41
C THR A 47 18.74 -6.81 1.74
N LEU A 48 18.17 -5.85 2.49
CA LEU A 48 17.29 -4.81 1.93
C LEU A 48 17.94 -4.05 0.77
N ARG A 49 19.24 -3.75 0.85
CA ARG A 49 19.98 -3.04 -0.19
C ARG A 49 20.14 -3.81 -1.50
N ARG A 50 19.82 -5.12 -1.53
CA ARG A 50 19.86 -5.96 -2.73
C ARG A 50 18.58 -5.85 -3.55
N TYR A 51 17.47 -5.48 -2.93
CA TYR A 51 16.19 -5.37 -3.61
C TYR A 51 16.10 -4.07 -4.40
N ARG A 52 15.47 -4.17 -5.57
CA ARG A 52 15.20 -3.07 -6.49
C ARG A 52 13.72 -2.78 -6.66
N LEU A 53 12.85 -3.72 -6.28
CA LEU A 53 11.41 -3.51 -6.19
C LEU A 53 10.93 -3.69 -4.75
N PHE A 54 10.23 -2.68 -4.26
CA PHE A 54 9.47 -2.72 -3.01
C PHE A 54 8.00 -2.51 -3.35
N ALA A 55 7.13 -3.49 -3.09
CA ALA A 55 5.70 -3.39 -3.35
C ALA A 55 4.94 -3.80 -2.09
N GLY A 56 4.32 -2.84 -1.42
CA GLY A 56 3.65 -3.13 -0.16
C GLY A 56 3.18 -1.90 0.59
N HIS A 57 2.79 -2.13 1.84
CA HIS A 57 2.31 -1.12 2.77
C HIS A 57 3.43 -0.70 3.73
N PHE A 58 4.32 0.16 3.23
CA PHE A 58 5.47 0.67 4.00
C PHE A 58 5.37 2.17 4.27
N TRP A 59 6.02 2.61 5.35
CA TRP A 59 6.10 4.01 5.75
C TRP A 59 7.57 4.40 5.94
N GLY A 60 8.00 5.51 5.35
CA GLY A 60 9.38 6.00 5.48
C GLY A 60 10.43 5.04 4.91
N LEU A 61 10.16 4.43 3.75
CA LEU A 61 11.03 3.41 3.16
C LEU A 61 12.45 3.92 2.91
N GLU A 62 12.64 5.14 2.39
CA GLU A 62 13.99 5.66 2.14
C GLU A 62 14.80 5.82 3.42
N ARG A 63 14.16 6.20 4.53
CA ARG A 63 14.83 6.28 5.84
C ARG A 63 15.28 4.89 6.30
N ILE A 64 14.47 3.87 6.04
CA ILE A 64 14.82 2.47 6.33
C ILE A 64 15.98 2.03 5.44
N LEU A 65 15.93 2.31 4.13
CA LEU A 65 16.98 1.90 3.19
C LEU A 65 18.27 2.74 3.29
N GLY A 66 18.18 3.96 3.82
CA GLY A 66 19.25 4.95 3.82
C GLY A 66 19.60 5.48 2.43
N LEU A 67 18.64 5.46 1.49
CA LEU A 67 18.81 5.90 0.11
C LEU A 67 17.46 6.27 -0.55
N PRO A 68 17.46 7.17 -1.54
CA PRO A 68 16.23 7.63 -2.20
C PRO A 68 15.58 6.54 -3.07
N THR A 69 14.26 6.57 -3.18
CA THR A 69 13.44 5.64 -3.96
C THR A 69 12.70 6.37 -5.07
N ASP A 70 12.49 5.72 -6.22
CA ASP A 70 11.53 6.21 -7.20
C ASP A 70 10.15 5.68 -6.81
N VAL A 71 9.20 6.58 -6.55
CA VAL A 71 7.89 6.21 -5.99
C VAL A 71 6.83 6.16 -7.08
N LEU A 72 6.19 5.00 -7.21
CA LEU A 72 5.03 4.78 -8.08
C LEU A 72 3.79 4.57 -7.23
N VAL A 73 2.70 5.25 -7.60
CA VAL A 73 1.40 5.13 -6.92
C VAL A 73 0.29 5.16 -7.95
N PHE A 74 -0.73 4.34 -7.74
CA PHE A 74 -1.95 4.37 -8.54
C PHE A 74 -3.09 4.86 -7.67
N LEU A 75 -3.80 5.86 -8.20
CA LEU A 75 -4.99 6.43 -7.58
C LEU A 75 -6.24 6.02 -8.35
N ARG A 76 -7.38 6.11 -7.68
CA ARG A 76 -8.69 5.88 -8.27
C ARG A 76 -9.62 7.02 -7.90
N GLU A 77 -10.60 7.29 -8.75
CA GLU A 77 -11.69 8.20 -8.42
C GLU A 77 -12.25 7.87 -7.02
N PRO A 78 -12.28 8.84 -6.08
CA PRO A 78 -12.57 8.59 -4.67
C PRO A 78 -13.85 7.81 -4.38
N VAL A 79 -14.96 8.13 -5.07
CA VAL A 79 -16.27 7.49 -4.85
C VAL A 79 -16.23 6.04 -5.34
N ALA A 80 -15.70 5.78 -6.53
CA ALA A 80 -15.54 4.44 -7.09
C ALA A 80 -14.63 3.56 -6.22
N ARG A 81 -13.58 4.14 -5.63
CA ARG A 81 -12.71 3.44 -4.68
C ARG A 81 -13.47 3.08 -3.39
N LEU A 82 -14.28 4.00 -2.85
CA LEU A 82 -15.11 3.75 -1.67
C LEU A 82 -16.10 2.61 -1.92
N ILE A 83 -16.83 2.64 -3.04
CA ILE A 83 -17.77 1.58 -3.43
C ILE A 83 -17.05 0.23 -3.58
N SER A 84 -15.89 0.20 -4.24
CA SER A 84 -15.09 -1.02 -4.38
C SER A 84 -14.62 -1.56 -3.03
N ASN A 85 -14.28 -0.67 -2.09
CA ASN A 85 -13.88 -1.06 -0.74
C ASN A 85 -15.07 -1.56 0.07
N TYR A 86 -16.24 -0.93 -0.05
CA TYR A 86 -17.48 -1.36 0.59
C TYR A 86 -17.85 -2.80 0.18
N ARG A 87 -17.87 -3.08 -1.13
CA ARG A 87 -18.13 -4.43 -1.66
C ARG A 87 -17.10 -5.46 -1.17
N HIS A 88 -15.82 -5.05 -1.06
CA HIS A 88 -14.79 -5.90 -0.50
C HIS A 88 -15.07 -6.24 0.98
N ILE A 89 -15.38 -5.24 1.81
CA ILE A 89 -15.74 -5.45 3.23
C ILE A 89 -16.94 -6.39 3.36
N LEU A 90 -17.98 -6.22 2.54
CA LEU A 90 -19.16 -7.07 2.57
C LEU A 90 -18.91 -8.53 2.15
N SER A 91 -17.92 -8.77 1.29
CA SER A 91 -17.57 -10.11 0.81
C SER A 91 -16.56 -10.85 1.69
N HIS A 92 -16.02 -10.20 2.73
CA HIS A 92 -14.95 -10.72 3.58
C HIS A 92 -15.42 -10.72 5.04
N PRO A 93 -16.08 -11.80 5.53
CA PRO A 93 -16.63 -11.89 6.88
C PRO A 93 -15.62 -11.65 8.01
N GLU A 94 -14.35 -11.97 7.77
CA GLU A 94 -13.21 -11.75 8.65
C GLU A 94 -12.75 -10.29 8.74
N HIS A 95 -13.18 -9.43 7.80
CA HIS A 95 -12.82 -8.03 7.81
C HIS A 95 -13.42 -7.35 9.05
N ARG A 96 -12.60 -6.60 9.80
CA ARG A 96 -13.01 -5.93 11.07
C ARG A 96 -14.30 -5.12 10.96
N LEU A 97 -14.52 -4.47 9.82
CA LEU A 97 -15.70 -3.64 9.55
C LEU A 97 -16.90 -4.40 8.95
N HIS A 98 -16.81 -5.71 8.71
CA HIS A 98 -17.83 -6.49 8.02
C HIS A 98 -19.21 -6.35 8.67
N ARG A 99 -19.30 -6.64 9.98
CA ARG A 99 -20.55 -6.57 10.74
C ARG A 99 -21.19 -5.18 10.67
N TRP A 100 -20.37 -4.14 10.84
CA TRP A 100 -20.84 -2.75 10.82
C TRP A 100 -21.26 -2.29 9.41
N ALA A 101 -20.50 -2.66 8.38
CA ALA A 101 -20.82 -2.33 6.98
C ALA A 101 -22.15 -2.94 6.50
N ARG A 102 -22.60 -4.05 7.12
CA ARG A 102 -23.91 -4.64 6.86
C ARG A 102 -25.07 -3.89 7.51
N SER A 103 -24.81 -3.05 8.50
CA SER A 103 -25.83 -2.35 9.29
C SER A 103 -25.80 -0.83 9.12
N CYS A 104 -24.94 -0.29 8.25
CA CYS A 104 -24.79 1.15 8.03
C CYS A 104 -24.96 1.53 6.56
N SER A 105 -25.23 2.81 6.31
CA SER A 105 -25.29 3.37 4.97
C SER A 105 -23.89 3.58 4.38
N ILE A 106 -23.79 3.71 3.06
CA ILE A 106 -22.50 3.99 2.41
C ILE A 106 -21.96 5.38 2.80
N GLU A 107 -22.83 6.34 3.11
CA GLU A 107 -22.47 7.68 3.59
C GLU A 107 -21.91 7.63 5.02
N GLU A 108 -22.45 6.78 5.89
CA GLU A 108 -21.87 6.53 7.22
C GLU A 108 -20.50 5.87 7.10
N LEU A 109 -20.40 4.87 6.21
CA LEU A 109 -19.16 4.19 5.90
C LEU A 109 -18.09 5.14 5.34
N ALA A 110 -18.48 6.11 4.51
CA ALA A 110 -17.59 7.14 3.96
C ALA A 110 -16.93 8.01 5.03
N ARG A 111 -17.62 8.21 6.16
CA ARG A 111 -17.15 9.03 7.30
C ARG A 111 -16.30 8.25 8.28
N HIS A 112 -16.26 6.92 8.19
CA HIS A 112 -15.47 6.08 9.08
C HIS A 112 -13.99 6.51 9.09
N PRO A 113 -13.33 6.64 10.25
CA PRO A 113 -11.95 7.10 10.35
C PRO A 113 -10.96 6.32 9.46
N ASP A 114 -11.14 5.01 9.31
CA ASP A 114 -10.26 4.17 8.48
C ASP A 114 -10.48 4.27 6.97
N LEU A 115 -11.61 4.86 6.56
CA LEU A 115 -12.07 4.85 5.17
C LEU A 115 -12.04 6.26 4.56
N ARG A 116 -12.34 7.28 5.36
CA ARG A 116 -12.31 8.68 4.95
C ARG A 116 -10.92 9.08 4.45
N ASN A 117 -10.87 9.77 3.31
CA ASN A 117 -9.65 10.36 2.73
C ASN A 117 -8.44 9.41 2.68
N ARG A 118 -8.67 8.11 2.48
CA ARG A 118 -7.61 7.09 2.62
C ARG A 118 -6.42 7.34 1.68
N GLN A 119 -6.68 7.73 0.43
CA GLN A 119 -5.62 8.05 -0.55
C GLN A 119 -4.76 9.21 -0.06
N THR A 120 -5.39 10.33 0.32
CA THR A 120 -4.71 11.50 0.88
C THR A 120 -3.91 11.16 2.12
N ARG A 121 -4.46 10.37 3.04
CA ARG A 121 -3.78 9.98 4.28
C ARG A 121 -2.54 9.14 4.01
N GLN A 122 -2.59 8.20 3.06
CA GLN A 122 -1.44 7.36 2.73
C GLN A 122 -0.34 8.16 2.01
N LEU A 123 -0.71 9.02 1.08
CA LEU A 123 0.22 9.94 0.41
C LEU A 123 0.88 10.91 1.40
N ALA A 124 0.10 11.51 2.29
CA ALA A 124 0.61 12.43 3.30
C ALA A 124 1.47 11.72 4.36
N ALA A 125 1.09 10.51 4.79
CA ALA A 125 1.89 9.72 5.71
C ALA A 125 3.24 9.37 5.10
N HIS A 126 3.27 8.99 3.82
CA HIS A 126 4.51 8.82 3.08
C HIS A 126 5.35 10.10 3.15
N HIS A 127 4.81 11.27 2.75
CA HIS A 127 5.53 12.54 2.77
C HIS A 127 6.06 12.96 4.17
N ARG A 128 5.31 12.71 5.25
CA ARG A 128 5.71 13.11 6.61
C ARG A 128 6.98 12.41 7.10
N HIS A 129 7.35 11.29 6.50
CA HIS A 129 8.58 10.57 6.85
C HIS A 129 9.82 11.06 6.08
N TYR A 130 9.67 12.11 5.25
CA TYR A 130 10.73 12.76 4.48
C TYR A 130 11.05 14.18 4.94
N ARG A 131 10.43 14.65 6.03
CA ARG A 131 10.73 15.93 6.67
C ARG A 131 11.50 15.69 7.96
#